data_AF-A0A8T4JIN9-F1
#
_entry.id   AF-A0A8T4JIN9-F1
#
_cell.length_a   1.000
_cell.length_b   1.000
_cell.length_c   1.000
_cell.angle_alpha   90.00
_cell.angle_beta   90.00
_cell.angle_gamma   90.00
#
_symmetry.space_group_name_H-M   'P 1'
#
loop_
_entity.id
_entity.type
_entity.pdbx_description
1 polymer ?
#
loop_
_entity_poly.entity_id
_entity_poly.type
_entity_poly.pdbx_seq_one_letter_code
_entity_poly.pdbx_strand_id
1 'polypeptide(L)'
;MWYPENKRILNTQLTKFVGRKRGKKINGIIVPHAAYLYSGAIAGSAFAYLKGKKYKKAVILGPSHYVHLYEAATSNRKKWSTPLGNIDLFNKDFPTADIRREHSITNQIPFLQKLGFEEIMPLMVGQITNEKAEEIAKQLAKLKNTVLIFSTDLSHFLPHEVATQKDKHSIKLIEDLNFQNFKQIDACGIYPLLILFHLCKLKKTKPKLIQYKNSGDITKDHSAVVGYASFYF
;
A
#
# COMPACT_ATOMS: atom_id res chain seq x y z
N MET A 1 11.93 -9.17 -11.11
CA MET A 1 11.78 -9.77 -9.76
C MET A 1 11.50 -8.63 -8.79
N TRP A 2 10.47 -8.73 -7.94
CA TRP A 2 9.99 -7.60 -7.14
C TRP A 2 10.70 -7.44 -5.79
N TYR A 3 11.11 -8.57 -5.19
CA TYR A 3 11.93 -8.64 -3.99
C TYR A 3 12.79 -9.91 -4.05
N PRO A 4 13.86 -10.04 -3.24
CA PRO A 4 14.74 -11.21 -3.31
C PRO A 4 14.05 -12.53 -2.96
N GLU A 5 14.25 -13.56 -3.77
CA GLU A 5 13.76 -14.93 -3.49
C GLU A 5 14.59 -15.65 -2.41
N ASN A 6 15.80 -15.17 -2.12
CA ASN A 6 16.61 -15.72 -1.04
C ASN A 6 16.12 -15.19 0.33
N LYS A 7 15.64 -16.10 1.18
CA LYS A 7 15.15 -15.78 2.53
C LYS A 7 16.09 -14.92 3.37
N ARG A 8 17.40 -15.19 3.37
CA ARG A 8 18.38 -14.45 4.18
C ARG A 8 18.56 -13.02 3.64
N ILE A 9 18.67 -12.86 2.33
CA ILE A 9 18.78 -11.55 1.68
C ILE A 9 17.53 -10.72 1.93
N LEU A 10 16.34 -11.30 1.70
CA LEU A 10 15.05 -10.64 1.93
C LEU A 10 14.90 -10.18 3.38
N ASN A 11 15.17 -11.07 4.35
CA ASN A 11 15.07 -10.73 5.77
C ASN A 11 16.05 -9.62 6.19
N THR A 12 17.25 -9.59 5.59
CA THR A 12 18.25 -8.55 5.84
C THR A 12 17.78 -7.19 5.30
N GLN A 13 17.28 -7.15 4.05
CA GLN A 13 16.71 -5.94 3.46
C GLN A 13 15.53 -5.40 4.29
N LEU A 14 14.58 -6.26 4.65
CA LEU A 14 13.42 -5.86 5.47
C LEU A 14 13.84 -5.31 6.84
N THR A 15 14.86 -5.89 7.47
CA THR A 15 15.40 -5.38 8.74
C THR A 15 15.95 -3.96 8.57
N LYS A 16 16.68 -3.71 7.48
CA LYS A 16 17.22 -2.39 7.15
C LYS A 16 16.10 -1.39 6.85
N PHE A 17 15.12 -1.77 6.04
CA PHE A 17 14.03 -0.89 5.61
C PHE A 17 13.09 -0.48 6.76
N VAL A 18 12.71 -1.42 7.63
CA VAL A 18 11.81 -1.14 8.77
C VAL A 18 12.53 -0.37 9.87
N GLY A 19 13.82 -0.64 10.11
CA GLY A 19 14.62 0.08 11.10
C GLY A 19 14.09 0.00 12.54
N ARG A 20 14.33 1.07 13.32
CA ARG A 20 14.12 1.11 14.79
C ARG A 20 12.94 1.98 15.26
N LYS A 21 12.21 2.66 14.38
CA LYS A 21 11.16 3.62 14.78
C LYS A 21 10.01 2.91 15.51
N ARG A 22 9.48 3.54 16.56
CA ARG A 22 8.22 3.17 17.22
C ARG A 22 7.21 4.29 17.01
N GLY A 23 6.12 4.00 16.33
CA GLY A 23 5.09 4.98 16.00
C GLY A 23 4.11 5.23 17.14
N LYS A 24 3.31 6.29 17.01
CA LYS A 24 2.04 6.48 17.73
C LYS A 24 0.98 5.47 17.28
N LYS A 25 -0.20 5.44 17.90
CA LYS A 25 -1.33 4.64 17.40
C LYS A 25 -1.77 5.20 16.04
N ILE A 26 -1.89 4.34 15.03
CA ILE A 26 -2.28 4.69 13.65
C ILE A 26 -3.34 3.71 13.16
N ASN A 27 -4.22 4.12 12.26
CA ASN A 27 -5.24 3.29 11.65
C ASN A 27 -4.72 2.53 10.43
N GLY A 28 -3.71 3.06 9.75
CA GLY A 28 -3.11 2.42 8.59
C GLY A 28 -1.95 3.20 7.99
N ILE A 29 -1.47 2.68 6.87
CA ILE A 29 -0.37 3.27 6.10
C ILE A 29 -0.69 3.28 4.61
N ILE A 30 -0.03 4.18 3.89
CA ILE A 30 0.04 4.19 2.43
C ILE A 30 1.50 3.92 2.05
N VAL A 31 1.73 3.00 1.12
CA VAL A 31 3.07 2.53 0.74
C VAL A 31 3.20 2.33 -0.77
N PRO A 32 4.40 2.55 -1.34
CA PRO A 32 4.70 2.22 -2.72
C PRO A 32 4.85 0.70 -2.92
N HIS A 33 4.80 0.27 -4.18
CA HIS A 33 4.92 -1.14 -4.58
C HIS A 33 5.81 -1.42 -5.78
N ALA A 34 6.63 -0.48 -6.24
CA ALA A 34 7.75 -0.83 -7.12
C ALA A 34 8.67 -1.89 -6.47
N ALA A 35 9.62 -2.42 -7.25
CA ALA A 35 10.58 -3.40 -6.73
C ALA A 35 11.37 -2.82 -5.54
N TYR A 36 11.78 -3.70 -4.61
CA TYR A 36 12.41 -3.31 -3.34
C TYR A 36 13.70 -2.49 -3.51
N LEU A 37 14.41 -2.70 -4.62
CA LEU A 37 15.57 -1.91 -5.00
C LEU A 37 15.23 -0.41 -5.07
N TYR A 38 14.03 -0.07 -5.53
CA TYR A 38 13.57 1.30 -5.71
C TYR A 38 12.76 1.79 -4.51
N SER A 39 11.68 1.09 -4.14
CA SER A 39 10.70 1.65 -3.20
C SER A 39 10.74 1.01 -1.81
N GLY A 40 11.53 -0.04 -1.61
CA GLY A 40 11.52 -0.86 -0.39
C GLY A 40 11.84 -0.06 0.89
N ALA A 41 12.78 0.88 0.82
CA ALA A 41 13.10 1.75 1.94
C ALA A 41 11.97 2.74 2.27
N ILE A 42 11.28 3.26 1.24
CA ILE A 42 10.17 4.20 1.40
C ILE A 42 8.99 3.45 2.05
N ALA A 43 8.62 2.28 1.53
CA ALA A 43 7.61 1.41 2.13
C ALA A 43 7.97 1.02 3.57
N GLY A 44 9.22 0.60 3.81
CA GLY A 44 9.73 0.23 5.13
C GLY A 44 9.58 1.31 6.18
N SER A 45 9.74 2.58 5.79
CA SER A 45 9.57 3.73 6.69
C SER A 45 8.15 3.84 7.27
N ALA A 46 7.14 3.45 6.50
CA ALA A 46 5.75 3.37 6.94
C ALA A 46 5.51 2.13 7.81
N PHE A 47 6.00 0.96 7.38
CA PHE A 47 5.91 -0.28 8.16
C PHE A 47 6.57 -0.16 9.54
N ALA A 48 7.59 0.69 9.69
CA ALA A 48 8.20 1.01 10.97
C ALA A 48 7.18 1.51 12.02
N TYR A 49 6.11 2.18 11.61
CA TYR A 49 5.06 2.65 12.53
C TYR A 49 4.20 1.51 13.10
N LEU A 50 4.20 0.34 12.45
CA LEU A 50 3.48 -0.86 12.88
C LEU A 50 4.28 -1.75 13.83
N LYS A 51 5.58 -1.49 13.97
CA LYS A 51 6.46 -2.28 14.83
C LYS A 51 6.02 -2.19 16.30
N GLY A 52 5.84 -3.35 16.93
CA GLY A 52 5.44 -3.47 18.34
C GLY A 52 3.98 -3.10 18.61
N LYS A 53 3.15 -2.93 17.57
CA LYS A 53 1.71 -2.75 17.72
C LYS A 53 1.03 -4.10 17.92
N LYS A 54 -0.16 -4.08 18.53
CA LYS A 54 -0.96 -5.28 18.83
C LYS A 54 -1.82 -5.75 17.64
N TYR A 55 -1.59 -5.22 16.43
CA TYR A 55 -2.30 -5.72 15.25
C TYR A 55 -1.86 -7.15 14.98
N LYS A 56 -2.83 -8.03 14.75
CA LYS A 56 -2.60 -9.43 14.38
C LYS A 56 -2.92 -9.68 12.92
N LYS A 57 -3.80 -8.86 12.35
CA LYS A 57 -4.30 -8.97 10.99
C LYS A 57 -3.99 -7.73 10.17
N ALA A 58 -3.87 -7.87 8.85
CA ALA A 58 -3.78 -6.73 7.94
C ALA A 58 -4.69 -6.90 6.73
N VAL A 59 -5.20 -5.80 6.19
CA VAL A 59 -5.78 -5.77 4.84
C VAL A 59 -4.83 -5.00 3.94
N ILE A 60 -4.48 -5.58 2.80
CA ILE A 60 -3.63 -4.94 1.80
C ILE A 60 -4.51 -4.57 0.61
N LEU A 61 -4.77 -3.29 0.42
CA LEU A 61 -5.51 -2.78 -0.72
C LEU A 61 -4.53 -2.39 -1.81
N GLY A 62 -4.64 -3.01 -2.98
CA GLY A 62 -3.82 -2.68 -4.16
C GLY A 62 -4.69 -2.51 -5.40
N PRO A 63 -4.25 -1.71 -6.40
CA PRO A 63 -4.92 -1.66 -7.69
C PRO A 63 -4.86 -3.02 -8.41
N SER A 64 -5.71 -3.19 -9.41
CA SER A 64 -5.60 -4.30 -10.36
C SER A 64 -4.84 -3.85 -11.61
N HIS A 65 -3.64 -4.40 -11.84
CA HIS A 65 -2.82 -4.09 -13.02
C HIS A 65 -3.09 -5.00 -14.21
N TYR A 66 -3.59 -6.22 -13.97
CA TYR A 66 -3.68 -7.26 -15.00
C TYR A 66 -5.12 -7.68 -15.33
N VAL A 67 -6.08 -7.35 -14.46
CA VAL A 67 -7.47 -7.78 -14.59
C VAL A 67 -8.37 -6.55 -14.56
N HIS A 68 -9.17 -6.34 -15.59
CA HIS A 68 -10.21 -5.32 -15.52
C HIS A 68 -11.30 -5.80 -14.55
N LEU A 69 -11.53 -5.03 -13.49
CA LEU A 69 -12.47 -5.34 -12.42
C LEU A 69 -13.26 -4.07 -12.09
N TYR A 70 -14.56 -4.19 -11.83
CA TYR A 70 -15.44 -3.07 -11.45
C TYR A 70 -15.89 -3.16 -9.97
N GLU A 71 -15.11 -3.87 -9.16
CA GLU A 71 -15.38 -4.18 -7.77
C GLU A 71 -14.06 -4.36 -6.99
N ALA A 72 -14.14 -4.77 -5.73
CA ALA A 72 -12.99 -5.21 -4.95
C ALA A 72 -13.10 -6.71 -4.68
N ALA A 73 -12.02 -7.45 -4.95
CA ALA A 73 -11.97 -8.91 -4.82
C ALA A 73 -10.77 -9.34 -3.99
N THR A 74 -10.95 -10.40 -3.20
CA THR A 74 -9.87 -11.03 -2.42
C THR A 74 -9.41 -12.34 -3.05
N SER A 75 -8.40 -12.98 -2.45
CA SER A 75 -7.94 -14.29 -2.91
C SER A 75 -8.96 -15.39 -2.62
N ASN A 76 -9.09 -16.35 -3.53
CA ASN A 76 -9.77 -17.64 -3.29
C ASN A 76 -8.90 -18.66 -2.51
N ARG A 77 -7.69 -18.29 -2.09
CA ARG A 77 -6.74 -19.16 -1.39
C ARG A 77 -6.84 -19.00 0.12
N LYS A 78 -6.37 -20.02 0.85
CA LYS A 78 -6.26 -20.00 2.32
C LYS A 78 -4.93 -19.50 2.86
N LYS A 79 -3.88 -19.55 2.04
CA LYS A 79 -2.51 -19.16 2.42
C LYS A 79 -1.80 -18.47 1.27
N TRP A 80 -0.87 -17.57 1.61
CA TRP A 80 0.06 -16.97 0.67
C TRP A 80 1.49 -17.41 1.00
N SER A 81 2.24 -17.82 -0.01
CA SER A 81 3.64 -18.24 0.13
C SER A 81 4.59 -17.13 -0.30
N THR A 82 5.63 -16.91 0.51
CA THR A 82 6.77 -16.04 0.19
C THR A 82 8.07 -16.77 0.58
N PRO A 83 9.25 -16.22 0.24
CA PRO A 83 10.53 -16.75 0.74
C PRO A 83 10.65 -16.79 2.27
N LEU A 84 9.85 -16.03 3.02
CA LEU A 84 9.85 -16.05 4.48
C LEU A 84 8.99 -17.17 5.06
N GLY A 85 8.15 -17.81 4.25
CA GLY A 85 7.21 -18.85 4.65
C GLY A 85 5.78 -18.52 4.23
N ASN A 86 4.82 -19.24 4.80
CA ASN A 86 3.41 -19.04 4.53
C ASN A 86 2.78 -18.02 5.51
N ILE A 87 1.75 -17.32 5.06
CA ILE A 87 0.86 -16.51 5.89
C ILE A 87 -0.59 -16.85 5.58
N ASP A 88 -1.44 -16.85 6.60
CA ASP A 88 -2.84 -17.21 6.45
C ASP A 88 -3.64 -16.08 5.79
N LEU A 89 -4.63 -16.48 4.98
CA LEU A 89 -5.54 -15.57 4.29
C LEU A 89 -6.92 -15.64 4.94
N PHE A 90 -7.51 -14.47 5.18
CA PHE A 90 -8.90 -14.36 5.60
C PHE A 90 -9.75 -13.61 4.57
N ASN A 91 -11.05 -13.88 4.58
CA ASN A 91 -12.04 -13.16 3.79
C ASN A 91 -13.15 -12.64 4.71
N LYS A 92 -13.68 -11.47 4.39
CA LYS A 92 -14.82 -10.83 5.05
C LYS A 92 -15.91 -10.56 4.04
N ASP A 93 -16.37 -11.62 3.36
CA ASP A 93 -17.46 -11.59 2.39
C ASP A 93 -17.19 -10.73 1.15
N PHE A 94 -15.90 -10.59 0.78
CA PHE A 94 -15.53 -10.06 -0.53
C PHE A 94 -15.60 -11.17 -1.58
N PRO A 95 -16.02 -10.84 -2.81
CA PRO A 95 -15.85 -11.70 -3.97
C PRO A 95 -14.41 -12.19 -4.11
N THR A 96 -14.22 -13.39 -4.64
CA THR A 96 -12.89 -13.99 -4.78
C THR A 96 -12.41 -13.98 -6.22
N ALA A 97 -11.13 -13.69 -6.43
CA ALA A 97 -10.46 -13.73 -7.74
C ALA A 97 -9.05 -14.35 -7.63
N ASP A 98 -8.48 -14.72 -8.77
CA ASP A 98 -7.06 -15.11 -8.84
C ASP A 98 -6.17 -13.87 -8.88
N ILE A 99 -5.61 -13.52 -7.73
CA ILE A 99 -4.78 -12.33 -7.55
C ILE A 99 -3.28 -12.62 -7.55
N ARG A 100 -2.85 -13.84 -7.93
CA ARG A 100 -1.43 -14.27 -7.86
C ARG A 100 -0.46 -13.37 -8.62
N ARG A 101 -0.92 -12.75 -9.70
CA ARG A 101 -0.10 -11.87 -10.55
C ARG A 101 0.00 -10.45 -10.02
N GLU A 102 -0.81 -10.08 -9.03
CA GLU A 102 -0.95 -8.68 -8.60
C GLU A 102 0.17 -8.24 -7.64
N HIS A 103 1.20 -7.63 -8.21
CA HIS A 103 2.41 -7.26 -7.48
C HIS A 103 2.19 -6.12 -6.48
N SER A 104 1.18 -5.27 -6.67
CA SER A 104 0.88 -4.20 -5.73
C SER A 104 0.55 -4.73 -4.33
N ILE A 105 0.00 -5.94 -4.26
CA ILE A 105 -0.31 -6.64 -3.02
C ILE A 105 0.90 -7.47 -2.57
N THR A 106 1.47 -8.28 -3.47
CA THR A 106 2.51 -9.26 -3.09
C THR A 106 3.74 -8.61 -2.45
N ASN A 107 4.10 -7.41 -2.90
CA ASN A 107 5.28 -6.69 -2.41
C ASN A 107 5.15 -6.25 -0.94
N GLN A 108 3.94 -6.19 -0.40
CA GLN A 108 3.69 -5.76 0.97
C GLN A 108 3.74 -6.92 1.97
N ILE A 109 3.56 -8.16 1.50
CA ILE A 109 3.44 -9.35 2.35
C ILE A 109 4.72 -9.63 3.18
N PRO A 110 5.94 -9.55 2.61
CA PRO A 110 7.15 -9.82 3.38
C PRO A 110 7.35 -8.86 4.56
N PHE A 111 6.93 -7.59 4.43
CA PHE A 111 6.97 -6.63 5.55
C PHE A 111 6.05 -7.06 6.70
N LEU A 112 4.84 -7.52 6.39
CA LEU A 112 3.88 -7.99 7.39
C LEU A 112 4.38 -9.25 8.09
N GLN A 113 4.94 -10.22 7.34
CA GLN A 113 5.57 -11.41 7.93
C GLN A 113 6.76 -11.03 8.83
N LYS A 114 7.60 -10.07 8.40
CA LYS A 114 8.72 -9.57 9.21
C LYS A 114 8.26 -8.96 10.54
N LEU A 115 7.09 -8.32 10.53
CA LEU A 115 6.49 -7.70 11.71
C LEU A 115 5.66 -8.66 12.56
N GLY A 116 5.52 -9.93 12.16
CA GLY A 116 4.82 -10.95 12.92
C GLY A 116 3.29 -10.90 12.80
N PHE A 117 2.76 -10.42 11.67
CA PHE A 117 1.34 -10.56 11.36
C PHE A 117 0.99 -12.02 11.08
N GLU A 118 -0.18 -12.45 11.55
CA GLU A 118 -0.63 -13.85 11.51
C GLU A 118 -1.53 -14.10 10.30
N GLU A 119 -2.42 -13.16 9.98
CA GLU A 119 -3.37 -13.28 8.88
C GLU A 119 -3.43 -12.00 8.05
N ILE A 120 -3.64 -12.14 6.74
CA ILE A 120 -3.84 -11.01 5.83
C ILE A 120 -5.08 -11.20 4.95
N MET A 121 -5.68 -10.09 4.51
CA MET A 121 -6.68 -10.09 3.45
C MET A 121 -6.13 -9.24 2.30
N PRO A 122 -5.65 -9.88 1.23
CA PRO A 122 -5.25 -9.16 0.03
C PRO A 122 -6.50 -8.75 -0.73
N LEU A 123 -6.76 -7.44 -0.83
CA LEU A 123 -7.93 -6.88 -1.47
C LEU A 123 -7.51 -6.13 -2.73
N MET A 124 -7.71 -6.75 -3.88
CA MET A 124 -7.50 -6.13 -5.18
C MET A 124 -8.68 -5.24 -5.50
N VAL A 125 -8.41 -3.97 -5.80
CA VAL A 125 -9.44 -2.95 -6.03
C VAL A 125 -9.41 -2.53 -7.49
N GLY A 126 -10.50 -2.80 -8.19
CA GLY A 126 -10.72 -2.36 -9.56
C GLY A 126 -11.29 -0.93 -9.64
N GLN A 127 -11.85 -0.61 -10.81
CA GLN A 127 -12.54 0.64 -11.06
C GLN A 127 -13.91 0.65 -10.39
N ILE A 128 -13.97 1.24 -9.20
CA ILE A 128 -15.19 1.32 -8.39
C ILE A 128 -15.79 2.73 -8.39
N THR A 129 -17.09 2.82 -8.12
CA THR A 129 -17.77 4.11 -7.90
C THR A 129 -17.45 4.69 -6.53
N ASN A 130 -17.82 5.95 -6.31
CA ASN A 130 -17.65 6.62 -5.03
C ASN A 130 -18.48 5.97 -3.91
N GLU A 131 -19.71 5.55 -4.24
CA GLU A 131 -20.64 4.87 -3.33
C GLU A 131 -20.05 3.52 -2.91
N LYS A 132 -19.52 2.76 -3.88
CA LYS A 132 -18.88 1.48 -3.62
C LYS A 132 -17.63 1.64 -2.74
N ALA A 133 -16.83 2.68 -2.98
CA ALA A 133 -15.68 2.99 -2.15
C ALA A 133 -16.09 3.31 -0.69
N GLU A 134 -17.19 4.03 -0.50
CA GLU A 134 -17.75 4.32 0.84
C GLU A 134 -18.25 3.04 1.54
N GLU A 135 -18.94 2.14 0.82
CA GLU A 135 -19.38 0.84 1.34
C GLU A 135 -18.20 0.01 1.85
N ILE A 136 -17.16 -0.12 1.01
CA ILE A 136 -15.95 -0.87 1.35
C ILE A 136 -15.27 -0.23 2.57
N ALA A 137 -15.16 1.10 2.62
CA ALA A 137 -14.59 1.82 3.76
C ALA A 137 -15.35 1.54 5.07
N LYS A 138 -16.69 1.52 5.03
CA LYS A 138 -17.55 1.17 6.18
C LYS A 138 -17.33 -0.27 6.64
N GLN A 139 -17.17 -1.21 5.71
CA GLN A 139 -16.90 -2.62 6.01
C GLN A 139 -15.52 -2.78 6.66
N LEU A 140 -14.48 -2.17 6.09
CA LEU A 140 -13.12 -2.20 6.63
C LEU A 140 -13.01 -1.50 8.00
N ALA A 141 -13.77 -0.43 8.22
CA ALA A 141 -13.78 0.30 9.49
C ALA A 141 -14.27 -0.52 10.69
N LYS A 142 -15.02 -1.61 10.45
CA LYS A 142 -15.54 -2.53 11.48
C LYS A 142 -14.52 -3.60 11.90
N LEU A 143 -13.43 -3.77 11.15
CA LEU A 143 -12.42 -4.79 11.46
C LEU A 143 -11.66 -4.43 12.74
N LYS A 144 -11.60 -5.36 13.69
CA LYS A 144 -10.87 -5.23 14.96
C LYS A 144 -9.51 -5.91 14.86
N ASN A 145 -8.51 -5.37 15.55
CA ASN A 145 -7.13 -5.88 15.55
C ASN A 145 -6.49 -5.99 14.16
N THR A 146 -7.00 -5.20 13.21
CA THR A 146 -6.59 -5.19 11.81
C THR A 146 -6.03 -3.82 11.44
N VAL A 147 -4.87 -3.80 10.78
CA VAL A 147 -4.32 -2.59 10.15
C VAL A 147 -4.66 -2.58 8.66
N LEU A 148 -4.79 -1.39 8.07
CA LEU A 148 -5.05 -1.21 6.65
C LEU A 148 -3.82 -0.67 5.93
N ILE A 149 -3.41 -1.33 4.85
CA ILE A 149 -2.25 -1.01 4.03
C ILE A 149 -2.77 -0.62 2.64
N PHE A 150 -2.57 0.62 2.23
CA PHE A 150 -2.95 1.11 0.91
C PHE A 150 -1.71 1.16 0.01
N SER A 151 -1.72 0.39 -1.07
CA SER A 151 -0.57 0.18 -1.93
C SER A 151 -0.69 1.00 -3.22
N THR A 152 0.18 1.98 -3.41
CA THR A 152 0.19 2.83 -4.60
C THR A 152 1.56 3.47 -4.84
N ASP A 153 2.02 3.45 -6.08
CA ASP A 153 3.03 4.37 -6.59
C ASP A 153 2.33 5.66 -7.10
N LEU A 154 3.09 6.75 -7.26
CA LEU A 154 2.59 8.03 -7.77
C LEU A 154 2.78 8.12 -9.30
N SER A 155 3.25 9.26 -9.84
CA SER A 155 3.41 9.44 -11.28
C SER A 155 4.39 8.44 -11.89
N HIS A 156 4.21 8.14 -13.18
CA HIS A 156 4.99 7.14 -13.93
C HIS A 156 5.62 7.73 -15.18
N PHE A 157 6.90 7.43 -15.39
CA PHE A 157 7.66 7.67 -16.62
C PHE A 157 7.69 9.13 -17.07
N LEU A 158 7.72 10.07 -16.12
CA LEU A 158 7.87 11.50 -16.37
C LEU A 158 9.31 11.95 -16.09
N PRO A 159 9.81 13.01 -16.73
CA PRO A 159 11.06 13.64 -16.35
C PRO A 159 11.04 14.07 -14.87
N HIS A 160 12.18 13.95 -14.18
CA HIS A 160 12.28 14.14 -12.72
C HIS A 160 11.55 15.38 -12.20
N GLU A 161 11.78 16.54 -12.81
CA GLU A 161 11.19 17.81 -12.37
C GLU A 161 9.65 17.81 -12.50
N VAL A 162 9.14 17.29 -13.61
CA VAL A 162 7.70 17.18 -13.88
C VAL A 162 7.06 16.17 -12.93
N ALA A 163 7.69 15.02 -12.73
CA ALA A 163 7.25 14.01 -11.77
C ALA A 163 7.17 14.61 -10.36
N THR A 164 8.21 15.33 -9.93
CA THR A 164 8.28 15.96 -8.61
C THR A 164 7.16 16.97 -8.39
N GLN A 165 6.84 17.78 -9.39
CA GLN A 165 5.74 18.75 -9.30
C GLN A 165 4.38 18.06 -9.17
N LYS A 166 4.09 17.08 -10.04
CA LYS A 166 2.83 16.33 -10.01
C LYS A 166 2.67 15.48 -8.76
N ASP A 167 3.75 14.85 -8.29
CA ASP A 167 3.74 14.04 -7.09
C ASP A 167 3.49 14.90 -5.86
N LYS A 168 4.11 16.08 -5.75
CA LYS A 168 3.84 17.03 -4.66
C LYS A 168 2.38 17.48 -4.64
N HIS A 169 1.78 17.72 -5.81
CA HIS A 169 0.35 18.02 -5.92
C HIS A 169 -0.50 16.85 -5.43
N SER A 170 -0.22 15.63 -5.91
CA SER A 170 -0.93 14.41 -5.51
C SER A 170 -0.82 14.15 -4.00
N ILE A 171 0.37 14.29 -3.43
CA ILE A 171 0.63 14.19 -1.98
C ILE A 171 -0.24 15.19 -1.21
N LYS A 172 -0.29 16.44 -1.65
CA LYS A 172 -1.09 17.49 -0.99
C LYS A 172 -2.58 17.15 -1.01
N LEU A 173 -3.10 16.69 -2.15
CA LEU A 173 -4.50 16.23 -2.26
C LEU A 173 -4.81 15.05 -1.33
N ILE A 174 -3.87 14.12 -1.17
CA ILE A 174 -3.98 12.96 -0.26
C ILE A 174 -4.00 13.42 1.21
N GLU A 175 -3.09 14.30 1.63
CA GLU A 175 -3.04 14.81 3.02
C GLU A 175 -4.28 15.63 3.38
N ASP A 176 -4.82 16.38 2.42
CA ASP A 176 -5.99 17.23 2.63
C ASP A 176 -7.32 16.46 2.56
N LEU A 177 -7.30 15.20 2.08
CA LEU A 177 -8.50 14.42 1.74
C LEU A 177 -9.41 15.16 0.75
N ASN A 178 -8.81 15.74 -0.30
CA ASN A 178 -9.52 16.58 -1.24
C ASN A 178 -10.37 15.77 -2.24
N PHE A 179 -11.62 15.49 -1.86
CA PHE A 179 -12.58 14.77 -2.71
C PHE A 179 -12.91 15.52 -4.01
N GLN A 180 -12.97 16.86 -4.01
CA GLN A 180 -13.32 17.64 -5.19
C GLN A 180 -12.30 17.45 -6.32
N ASN A 181 -11.01 17.50 -5.97
CA ASN A 181 -9.90 17.37 -6.92
C ASN A 181 -9.34 15.95 -6.98
N PHE A 182 -10.08 14.95 -6.50
CA PHE A 182 -9.60 13.58 -6.36
C PHE A 182 -9.05 12.97 -7.66
N LYS A 183 -9.71 13.25 -8.79
CA LYS A 183 -9.30 12.77 -10.12
C LYS A 183 -7.97 13.35 -10.62
N GLN A 184 -7.44 14.38 -9.95
CA GLN A 184 -6.14 14.97 -10.28
C GLN A 184 -4.95 14.27 -9.59
N ILE A 185 -5.22 13.30 -8.71
CA ILE A 185 -4.18 12.48 -8.09
C ILE A 185 -3.58 11.55 -9.14
N ASP A 186 -2.28 11.70 -9.39
CA ASP A 186 -1.52 10.85 -10.30
C ASP A 186 -0.92 9.67 -9.51
N ALA A 187 -1.65 8.57 -9.45
CA ALA A 187 -1.30 7.39 -8.67
C ALA A 187 -1.95 6.12 -9.25
N CYS A 188 -1.22 5.01 -9.35
CA CYS A 188 -1.78 3.76 -9.90
C CYS A 188 -2.89 3.17 -9.01
N GLY A 189 -2.81 3.40 -7.69
CA GLY A 189 -3.79 2.99 -6.68
C GLY A 189 -4.87 4.04 -6.41
N ILE A 190 -5.33 4.79 -7.42
CA ILE A 190 -6.35 5.83 -7.25
C ILE A 190 -7.64 5.28 -6.60
N TYR A 191 -8.13 4.10 -6.98
CA TYR A 191 -9.35 3.53 -6.37
C TYR A 191 -9.15 3.06 -4.92
N PRO A 192 -8.04 2.37 -4.55
CA PRO A 192 -7.65 2.21 -3.15
C PRO A 192 -7.63 3.54 -2.37
N LEU A 193 -7.10 4.62 -2.95
CA LEU A 193 -7.08 5.93 -2.29
C LEU A 193 -8.49 6.51 -2.08
N LEU A 194 -9.46 6.19 -2.93
CA LEU A 194 -10.84 6.64 -2.73
C LEU A 194 -11.47 5.99 -1.49
N ILE A 195 -11.20 4.69 -1.29
CA ILE A 195 -11.59 3.96 -0.08
C ILE A 195 -10.90 4.56 1.14
N LEU A 196 -9.60 4.88 1.04
CA LEU A 196 -8.86 5.56 2.10
C LEU A 196 -9.52 6.88 2.49
N PHE A 197 -9.93 7.70 1.52
CA PHE A 197 -10.53 9.00 1.81
C PHE A 197 -11.80 8.88 2.65
N HIS A 198 -12.69 7.96 2.26
CA HIS A 198 -13.90 7.64 3.02
C HIS A 198 -13.58 7.09 4.41
N LEU A 199 -12.60 6.18 4.50
CA LEU A 199 -12.16 5.61 5.77
C LEU A 199 -11.63 6.68 6.71
N CYS A 200 -10.78 7.58 6.23
CA CYS A 200 -10.20 8.68 6.99
C CYS A 200 -11.29 9.65 7.49
N LYS A 201 -12.30 9.95 6.66
CA LYS A 201 -13.48 10.73 7.05
C LYS A 201 -14.25 10.05 8.19
N LEU A 202 -14.53 8.75 8.07
CA LEU A 202 -15.22 7.97 9.11
C LEU A 202 -14.45 7.92 10.43
N LYS A 203 -13.11 7.79 10.36
CA LYS A 203 -12.23 7.69 11.54
C LYS A 203 -11.78 9.05 12.08
N LYS A 204 -12.18 10.17 11.45
CA LYS A 204 -11.73 11.54 11.77
C LYS A 204 -10.20 11.66 11.83
N THR A 205 -9.53 11.07 10.84
CA THR A 205 -8.07 11.05 10.71
C THR A 205 -7.64 11.57 9.35
N LYS A 206 -6.36 11.92 9.20
CA LYS A 206 -5.80 12.40 7.93
C LYS A 206 -4.45 11.74 7.65
N PRO A 207 -4.15 11.37 6.38
CA PRO A 207 -2.81 10.97 5.96
C PRO A 207 -1.78 12.04 6.29
N LYS A 208 -0.62 11.59 6.74
CA LYS A 208 0.55 12.42 7.00
C LYS A 208 1.74 11.81 6.29
N LEU A 209 2.37 12.59 5.42
CA LEU A 209 3.56 12.16 4.69
C LEU A 209 4.68 11.81 5.68
N ILE A 210 5.33 10.67 5.43
CA ILE A 210 6.54 10.23 6.12
C ILE A 210 7.74 10.61 5.27
N GLN A 211 7.71 10.21 4.00
CA GLN A 211 8.79 10.42 3.05
C GLN A 211 8.27 10.33 1.62
N TYR A 212 8.86 11.14 0.75
CA TYR A 212 8.73 11.08 -0.70
C TYR A 212 10.11 10.97 -1.36
N LYS A 213 10.20 10.16 -2.42
CA LYS A 213 11.34 10.00 -3.32
C LYS A 213 10.84 9.58 -4.71
N ASN A 214 11.69 9.59 -5.72
CA ASN A 214 11.43 8.95 -7.01
C ASN A 214 12.58 7.99 -7.39
N SER A 215 12.39 7.22 -8.46
CA SER A 215 13.41 6.26 -8.93
C SER A 215 14.74 6.92 -9.30
N GLY A 216 14.73 8.16 -9.77
CA GLY A 216 15.93 8.92 -10.14
C GLY A 216 16.86 9.19 -8.95
N ASP A 217 16.31 9.32 -7.73
CA ASP A 217 17.11 9.44 -6.51
C ASP A 217 18.06 8.24 -6.30
N ILE A 218 17.69 7.09 -6.86
CA ILE A 218 18.34 5.79 -6.69
C ILE A 218 19.18 5.43 -7.91
N THR A 219 18.61 5.53 -9.11
CA THR A 219 19.28 5.15 -10.37
C THR A 219 20.23 6.20 -10.89
N LYS A 220 20.05 7.47 -10.48
CA LYS A 220 20.68 8.66 -11.09
C LYS A 220 20.26 8.93 -12.53
N ASP A 221 19.28 8.19 -13.04
CA ASP A 221 18.61 8.47 -14.31
C ASP A 221 17.34 9.30 -14.03
N HIS A 222 17.32 10.52 -14.56
CA HIS A 222 16.26 11.50 -14.33
C HIS A 222 15.33 11.68 -15.54
N SER A 223 15.53 10.90 -16.61
CA SER A 223 14.80 11.03 -17.88
C SER A 223 13.34 10.58 -17.76
N ALA A 224 13.09 9.48 -17.05
CA ALA A 224 11.77 8.91 -16.82
C ALA A 224 11.73 8.22 -15.45
N VAL A 225 11.08 8.86 -14.47
CA VAL A 225 11.04 8.38 -13.09
C VAL A 225 9.65 7.91 -12.66
N VAL A 226 9.60 7.12 -11.59
CA VAL A 226 8.37 6.75 -10.87
C VAL A 226 8.41 7.34 -9.46
N GLY A 227 7.32 7.96 -9.03
CA GLY A 227 7.18 8.58 -7.72
C GLY A 227 6.80 7.60 -6.60
N TYR A 228 7.41 7.75 -5.43
CA TYR A 228 7.20 6.90 -4.26
C TYR A 228 6.94 7.75 -3.02
N ALA A 229 5.77 7.59 -2.41
CA ALA A 229 5.45 8.26 -1.16
C ALA A 229 4.94 7.27 -0.11
N SER A 230 5.26 7.56 1.14
CA SER A 230 4.82 6.79 2.30
C SER A 230 4.10 7.67 3.29
N PHE A 231 3.01 7.16 3.86
CA PHE A 231 2.17 7.90 4.79
C PHE A 231 1.72 7.02 5.95
N TYR A 232 1.34 7.64 7.06
CA TYR A 232 0.49 7.04 8.09
C TYR A 232 -0.76 7.88 8.30
N PHE A 233 -1.83 7.28 8.84
CA PHE A 233 -3.05 7.98 9.27
C PHE A 233 -3.68 7.30 10.49
#